data_AF-A0A7X4IAE4-F1
#
_entry.id   AF-A0A7X4IAE4-F1
#
_cell.length_a   1.000
_cell.length_b   1.000
_cell.length_c   1.000
_cell.angle_alpha   90.00
_cell.angle_beta   90.00
_cell.angle_gamma   90.00
#
_symmetry.space_group_name_H-M   'P 1'
#
loop_
_entity.id
_entity.type
_entity.pdbx_description
1 polymer ?
#
loop_
_entity_poly.entity_id
_entity_poly.type
_entity_poly.pdbx_seq_one_letter_code
_entity_poly.pdbx_strand_id
1 'polypeptide(L)'
;MKQFFKSHAILFSMLAVLIGCLIYPNQADAKTYQTQDNYIGSGGCSVVISNNKVYYSITETGRIFCYDIKTKKTKTIAKASGKGFGSLRKKGNYLYAVYDNYGGSDGSDEYIVRVSIKTGKKTKLARGRNFVFAGKKIYYTKTQHIKTGDVEYDKTIGTYSMSLTGKNKKKAKSVVLNTERDGRTPIKTSKGSLTSRGKTIGSLYFPQAIDYKTSKGKKTEIYNVLKDKNATSTSTVSYYTLQGDYIVYKKYDKKGYSKLVLVKKNGKGAKVIYSAPSVSGW
;
A
#
# COMPACT_ATOMS: atom_id res chain seq x y z
N MET A 1 -1.03 3.92 68.86
CA MET A 1 -1.17 4.76 67.63
C MET A 1 -0.09 4.55 66.57
N LYS A 2 1.21 4.39 66.88
CA LYS A 2 2.28 4.28 65.84
C LYS A 2 2.22 3.01 64.95
N GLN A 3 1.67 1.90 65.44
CA GLN A 3 1.57 0.64 64.67
C GLN A 3 0.40 0.64 63.68
N PHE A 4 -0.67 1.39 63.99
CA PHE A 4 -1.84 1.54 63.12
C PHE A 4 -1.48 2.28 61.82
N PHE A 5 -0.68 3.35 61.89
CA PHE A 5 -0.26 4.11 60.71
C PHE A 5 0.71 3.34 59.78
N LYS A 6 1.55 2.44 60.31
CA LYS A 6 2.48 1.64 59.49
C LYS A 6 1.76 0.60 58.63
N SER A 7 0.73 -0.06 59.15
CA SER A 7 -0.02 -1.08 58.40
C SER A 7 -0.86 -0.45 57.26
N HIS A 8 -1.43 0.73 57.49
CA HIS A 8 -2.21 1.44 56.46
C HIS A 8 -1.31 2.01 55.36
N ALA A 9 -0.10 2.50 55.68
CA ALA A 9 0.85 2.97 54.67
C ALA A 9 1.33 1.86 53.71
N ILE A 10 1.41 0.61 54.19
CA ILE A 10 1.74 -0.55 53.35
C ILE A 10 0.55 -0.94 52.46
N LEU A 11 -0.68 -0.87 52.99
CA LEU A 11 -1.89 -1.14 52.21
C LEU A 11 -2.13 -0.09 51.11
N PHE A 12 -1.92 1.20 51.41
CA PHE A 12 -2.05 2.28 50.43
C PHE A 12 -0.95 2.23 49.36
N SER A 13 0.27 1.82 49.71
CA SER A 13 1.36 1.67 48.73
C SER A 13 1.17 0.45 47.82
N MET A 14 0.66 -0.68 48.34
CA MET A 14 0.26 -1.82 47.48
C MET A 14 -0.93 -1.50 46.58
N LEU A 15 -1.92 -0.75 47.07
CA LEU A 15 -3.07 -0.32 46.27
C LEU A 15 -2.65 0.65 45.15
N ALA A 16 -1.69 1.55 45.41
CA ALA A 16 -1.12 2.44 44.40
C ALA A 16 -0.30 1.69 43.33
N VAL A 17 0.39 0.61 43.70
CA VAL A 17 1.10 -0.27 42.74
C VAL A 17 0.11 -1.09 41.91
N LEU A 18 -0.98 -1.60 42.51
CA LEU A 18 -2.04 -2.31 41.77
C LEU A 18 -2.81 -1.39 40.81
N ILE A 19 -3.13 -0.15 41.23
CA ILE A 19 -3.77 0.85 40.36
C ILE A 19 -2.78 1.31 39.28
N GLY A 20 -1.49 1.49 39.61
CA GLY A 20 -0.44 1.78 38.63
C GLY A 20 -0.25 0.68 37.57
N CYS A 21 -0.44 -0.59 37.96
CA CYS A 21 -0.44 -1.74 37.04
C CYS A 21 -1.72 -1.82 36.18
N LEU A 22 -2.85 -1.25 36.64
CA LEU A 22 -4.10 -1.16 35.86
C LEU A 22 -4.14 0.05 34.91
N ILE A 23 -3.24 1.03 35.07
CA ILE A 23 -3.09 2.20 34.18
C ILE A 23 -1.91 2.02 33.21
N TYR A 24 -1.42 0.80 33.01
CA TYR A 24 -0.77 0.52 31.72
C TYR A 24 -1.84 0.73 30.64
N PRO A 25 -1.67 1.66 29.69
CA PRO A 25 -2.56 1.71 28.56
C PRO A 25 -2.43 0.36 27.87
N ASN A 26 -3.43 -0.49 28.05
CA ASN A 26 -3.58 -1.74 27.34
C ASN A 26 -3.26 -1.45 25.87
N GLN A 27 -2.31 -2.18 25.29
CA GLN A 27 -2.11 -2.21 23.84
C GLN A 27 -3.39 -2.64 23.08
N ALA A 28 -4.44 -3.07 23.80
CA ALA A 28 -5.74 -3.49 23.30
C ALA A 28 -6.52 -2.39 22.53
N ASP A 29 -6.24 -1.09 22.73
CA ASP A 29 -6.94 -0.01 22.03
C ASP A 29 -6.17 0.60 20.86
N ALA A 30 -5.11 -0.06 20.39
CA ALA A 30 -4.34 0.46 19.26
C ALA A 30 -5.17 0.45 17.97
N LYS A 31 -5.42 1.65 17.41
CA LYS A 31 -6.15 1.77 16.16
C LYS A 31 -5.31 1.22 15.01
N THR A 32 -5.80 0.16 14.39
CA THR A 32 -5.12 -0.48 13.26
C THR A 32 -5.60 0.08 11.94
N TYR A 33 -4.66 0.46 11.07
CA TYR A 33 -4.95 0.88 9.70
C TYR A 33 -4.20 0.01 8.70
N GLN A 34 -4.92 -0.43 7.68
CA GLN A 34 -4.32 -1.12 6.53
C GLN A 34 -3.65 -0.09 5.62
N THR A 35 -2.35 -0.25 5.40
CA THR A 35 -1.59 0.63 4.48
C THR A 35 -1.58 0.09 3.04
N GLN A 36 -2.03 -1.14 2.81
CA GLN A 36 -2.16 -1.73 1.48
C GLN A 36 -3.62 -2.11 1.15
N ASP A 37 -4.21 -1.38 0.20
CA ASP A 37 -5.56 -1.65 -0.33
C ASP A 37 -5.52 -2.60 -1.55
N ASN A 38 -4.37 -3.24 -1.79
CA ASN A 38 -4.02 -3.97 -3.00
C ASN A 38 -3.03 -5.09 -2.68
N TYR A 39 -3.04 -6.15 -3.48
CA TYR A 39 -2.00 -7.19 -3.44
C TYR A 39 -0.81 -6.77 -4.32
N ILE A 40 0.42 -7.03 -3.86
CA ILE A 40 1.67 -6.75 -4.58
C ILE A 40 2.53 -8.03 -4.55
N GLY A 41 2.81 -8.60 -5.72
CA GLY A 41 3.86 -9.60 -5.95
C GLY A 41 5.10 -8.95 -6.58
N SER A 42 5.95 -9.74 -7.27
CA SER A 42 7.16 -9.22 -7.92
C SER A 42 6.86 -8.21 -9.04
N GLY A 43 7.61 -7.09 -9.04
CA GLY A 43 7.49 -5.96 -9.98
C GLY A 43 6.48 -4.90 -9.52
N GLY A 44 6.96 -3.95 -8.71
CA GLY A 44 6.14 -2.97 -7.99
C GLY A 44 5.24 -2.10 -8.87
N CYS A 45 3.94 -2.10 -8.57
CA CYS A 45 2.96 -1.19 -9.16
C CYS A 45 2.11 -0.57 -8.05
N SER A 46 1.67 0.66 -8.25
CA SER A 46 0.68 1.27 -7.37
C SER A 46 -0.36 2.04 -8.17
N VAL A 47 -1.61 2.02 -7.71
CA VAL A 47 -2.76 2.56 -8.45
C VAL A 47 -3.74 3.25 -7.51
N VAL A 48 -4.24 4.41 -7.93
CA VAL A 48 -5.40 5.05 -7.32
C VAL A 48 -6.37 5.55 -8.39
N ILE A 49 -7.66 5.26 -8.21
CA ILE A 49 -8.73 5.66 -9.13
C ILE A 49 -9.56 6.78 -8.49
N SER A 50 -9.75 7.88 -9.22
CA SER A 50 -10.56 9.01 -8.76
C SER A 50 -11.10 9.80 -9.96
N ASN A 51 -12.40 10.11 -9.95
CA ASN A 51 -13.06 10.98 -10.95
C ASN A 51 -12.74 10.60 -12.41
N ASN A 52 -12.97 9.34 -12.78
CA ASN A 52 -12.66 8.78 -14.11
C ASN A 52 -11.18 8.85 -14.53
N LYS A 53 -10.27 9.02 -13.58
CA LYS A 53 -8.83 8.98 -13.82
C LYS A 53 -8.20 7.85 -13.02
N VAL A 54 -7.31 7.12 -13.67
CA VAL A 54 -6.45 6.11 -13.07
C VAL A 54 -5.05 6.71 -12.97
N TYR A 55 -4.62 7.02 -11.76
CA TYR A 55 -3.25 7.38 -11.49
C TYR A 55 -2.49 6.13 -11.13
N TYR A 56 -1.36 5.88 -11.78
CA TYR A 56 -0.58 4.69 -11.50
C TYR A 56 0.90 4.95 -11.66
N SER A 57 1.69 4.17 -10.94
CA SER A 57 3.13 4.11 -11.03
C SER A 57 3.56 2.68 -11.27
N ILE A 58 4.67 2.57 -12.00
CA ILE A 58 5.38 1.32 -12.26
C ILE A 58 6.79 1.59 -11.76
N THR A 59 7.23 0.84 -10.74
CA THR A 59 8.45 1.15 -9.97
C THR A 59 9.65 1.35 -10.88
N GLU A 60 9.78 0.50 -11.89
CA GLU A 60 10.87 0.46 -12.86
C GLU A 60 10.91 1.72 -13.76
N THR A 61 9.80 2.45 -13.88
CA THR A 61 9.71 3.62 -14.76
C THR A 61 10.12 4.93 -14.11
N GLY A 62 10.15 5.01 -12.77
CA GLY A 62 10.33 6.29 -12.05
C GLY A 62 9.25 7.32 -12.34
N ARG A 63 8.07 6.91 -12.84
CA ARG A 63 7.02 7.81 -13.33
C ARG A 63 5.68 7.58 -12.63
N ILE A 64 4.91 8.65 -12.52
CA ILE A 64 3.47 8.60 -12.24
C ILE A 64 2.75 8.94 -13.55
N PHE A 65 1.88 8.06 -13.99
CA PHE A 65 0.99 8.23 -15.12
C PHE A 65 -0.43 8.58 -14.66
N CYS A 66 -1.18 9.18 -15.56
CA CYS A 66 -2.62 9.41 -15.43
C CYS A 66 -3.27 8.95 -16.72
N TYR A 67 -4.07 7.88 -16.64
CA TYR A 67 -4.96 7.45 -17.70
C TYR A 67 -6.36 8.03 -17.46
N ASP A 68 -6.90 8.70 -18.47
CA ASP A 68 -8.28 9.17 -18.47
C ASP A 68 -9.20 8.10 -19.07
N ILE A 69 -10.17 7.64 -18.29
CA ILE A 69 -11.06 6.55 -18.68
C ILE A 69 -12.01 6.99 -19.80
N LYS A 70 -12.42 8.26 -19.83
CA LYS A 70 -13.34 8.78 -20.85
C LYS A 70 -12.61 8.99 -22.17
N THR A 71 -11.50 9.73 -22.14
CA THR A 71 -10.78 10.10 -23.37
C THR A 71 -9.83 9.00 -23.85
N LYS A 72 -9.60 7.97 -23.02
CA LYS A 72 -8.66 6.87 -23.26
C LYS A 72 -7.21 7.34 -23.50
N LYS A 73 -6.85 8.53 -23.01
CA LYS A 73 -5.50 9.11 -23.16
C LYS A 73 -4.70 8.94 -21.88
N THR A 74 -3.40 8.66 -22.02
CA THR A 74 -2.44 8.62 -20.92
C THR A 74 -1.53 9.83 -20.99
N LYS A 75 -1.23 10.43 -19.83
CA LYS A 75 -0.16 11.43 -19.69
C LYS A 75 0.73 11.12 -18.51
N THR A 76 1.97 11.62 -18.54
CA THR A 76 2.86 11.60 -17.38
C THR A 76 2.52 12.77 -16.47
N ILE A 77 2.37 12.51 -15.16
CA ILE A 77 2.14 13.52 -14.12
C ILE A 77 3.46 13.94 -13.49
N ALA A 78 4.33 12.98 -13.18
CA ALA A 78 5.61 13.25 -12.55
C ALA A 78 6.67 12.24 -13.01
N LYS A 79 7.92 12.68 -12.97
CA LYS A 79 9.13 11.90 -13.21
C LYS A 79 10.05 12.07 -12.01
N ALA A 80 10.82 11.05 -11.67
CA ALA A 80 11.87 11.13 -10.67
C ALA A 80 13.16 10.50 -11.18
N SER A 81 14.27 10.85 -10.53
CA SER A 81 15.60 10.32 -10.80
C SER A 81 15.85 8.94 -10.17
N GLY A 82 15.19 8.61 -9.06
CA GLY A 82 15.23 7.27 -8.45
C GLY A 82 14.17 6.31 -9.02
N LYS A 83 14.26 5.01 -8.65
CA LYS A 83 13.26 4.02 -9.08
C LYS A 83 11.98 4.12 -8.24
N GLY A 84 11.00 4.77 -8.84
CA GLY A 84 9.59 4.49 -8.60
C GLY A 84 8.89 5.32 -7.54
N PHE A 85 7.57 5.30 -7.64
CA PHE A 85 6.66 5.80 -6.62
C PHE A 85 5.84 4.60 -6.12
N GLY A 86 5.97 4.24 -4.86
CA GLY A 86 5.18 3.20 -4.22
C GLY A 86 3.95 3.77 -3.50
N SER A 87 3.00 2.90 -3.16
CA SER A 87 1.87 3.22 -2.26
C SER A 87 1.11 4.51 -2.62
N LEU A 88 0.80 4.68 -3.91
CA LEU A 88 0.06 5.83 -4.41
C LEU A 88 -1.31 5.97 -3.74
N ARG A 89 -1.58 7.16 -3.23
CA ARG A 89 -2.90 7.56 -2.71
C ARG A 89 -3.22 8.97 -3.16
N LYS A 90 -4.51 9.32 -3.26
CA LYS A 90 -4.95 10.67 -3.65
C LYS A 90 -5.68 11.36 -2.49
N LYS A 91 -5.39 12.64 -2.28
CA LYS A 91 -6.15 13.51 -1.38
C LYS A 91 -6.20 14.92 -1.96
N GLY A 92 -7.41 15.40 -2.27
CA GLY A 92 -7.59 16.70 -2.96
C GLY A 92 -6.88 16.73 -4.30
N ASN A 93 -6.08 17.78 -4.51
CA ASN A 93 -5.32 18.06 -5.74
C ASN A 93 -3.91 17.45 -5.75
N TYR A 94 -3.62 16.54 -4.80
CA TYR A 94 -2.31 15.92 -4.65
C TYR A 94 -2.40 14.40 -4.69
N LEU A 95 -1.37 13.80 -5.28
CA LEU A 95 -1.02 12.40 -5.09
C LEU A 95 0.01 12.34 -3.97
N TYR A 96 -0.02 11.28 -3.18
CA TYR A 96 0.93 10.96 -2.15
C TYR A 96 1.52 9.60 -2.46
N ALA A 97 2.80 9.43 -2.19
CA ALA A 97 3.53 8.21 -2.49
C ALA A 97 4.67 8.01 -1.50
N VAL A 98 5.16 6.78 -1.43
CA VAL A 98 6.51 6.49 -0.96
C VAL A 98 7.44 6.66 -2.16
N TYR A 99 8.50 7.43 -2.01
CA TYR A 99 9.52 7.64 -3.02
C TYR A 99 10.84 7.12 -2.47
N ASP A 100 11.45 6.19 -3.19
CA ASP A 100 12.70 5.55 -2.81
C ASP A 100 13.81 5.95 -3.79
N ASN A 101 14.90 6.52 -3.28
CA ASN A 101 16.04 6.87 -4.12
C ASN A 101 16.82 5.64 -4.59
N TYR A 102 16.77 4.53 -3.84
CA TYR A 102 17.49 3.29 -4.12
C TYR A 102 16.59 2.18 -4.67
N GLY A 103 15.35 2.49 -5.04
CA GLY A 103 14.38 1.47 -5.45
C GLY A 103 14.97 0.47 -6.46
N GLY A 104 14.70 -0.83 -6.28
CA GLY A 104 15.23 -1.89 -7.13
C GLY A 104 16.76 -2.08 -7.05
N SER A 105 17.36 -1.75 -5.91
CA SER A 105 18.67 -2.22 -5.44
C SER A 105 18.53 -2.75 -4.01
N ASP A 106 19.60 -3.23 -3.39
CA ASP A 106 19.60 -3.71 -2.01
C ASP A 106 19.58 -2.58 -0.96
N GLY A 107 19.69 -1.31 -1.41
CA GLY A 107 19.61 -0.13 -0.56
C GLY A 107 18.20 0.42 -0.37
N SER A 108 18.00 1.28 0.64
CA SER A 108 16.74 2.02 0.83
C SER A 108 16.93 3.44 1.34
N ASP A 109 16.24 4.40 0.72
CA ASP A 109 16.20 5.81 1.13
C ASP A 109 14.80 6.37 0.86
N GLU A 110 13.87 6.03 1.76
CA GLU A 110 12.43 6.17 1.55
C GLU A 110 11.87 7.46 2.14
N TYR A 111 11.04 8.14 1.35
CA TYR A 111 10.33 9.35 1.77
C TYR A 111 8.85 9.28 1.44
N ILE A 112 8.03 9.76 2.36
CA ILE A 112 6.67 10.17 2.04
C ILE A 112 6.73 11.49 1.27
N VAL A 113 6.23 11.48 0.04
CA VAL A 113 6.16 12.65 -0.83
C VAL A 113 4.71 12.98 -1.17
N ARG A 114 4.45 14.25 -1.49
CA ARG A 114 3.26 14.65 -2.23
C ARG A 114 3.64 15.22 -3.59
N VAL A 115 2.79 14.99 -4.58
CA VAL A 115 2.95 15.42 -5.97
C VAL A 115 1.72 16.19 -6.37
N SER A 116 1.90 17.43 -6.82
CA SER A 116 0.82 18.24 -7.39
C SER A 116 0.30 17.58 -8.67
N ILE A 117 -1.01 17.32 -8.76
CA ILE A 117 -1.61 16.75 -9.98
C ILE A 117 -1.54 17.74 -11.14
N LYS A 118 -1.62 19.05 -10.85
CA LYS A 118 -1.61 20.10 -11.86
C LYS A 118 -0.21 20.29 -12.46
N THR A 119 0.80 20.35 -11.60
CA THR A 119 2.16 20.79 -11.99
C THR A 119 3.20 19.68 -11.97
N GLY A 120 2.88 18.49 -11.45
CA GLY A 120 3.86 17.42 -11.25
C GLY A 120 4.90 17.69 -10.16
N LYS A 121 4.86 18.87 -9.51
CA LYS A 121 5.84 19.27 -8.49
C LYS A 121 5.78 18.32 -7.30
N LYS A 122 6.92 17.67 -7.02
CA LYS A 122 7.15 16.79 -5.87
C LYS A 122 7.57 17.61 -4.66
N THR A 123 7.08 17.26 -3.48
CA THR A 123 7.49 17.82 -2.19
C THR A 123 7.73 16.69 -1.21
N LYS A 124 8.92 16.62 -0.63
CA LYS A 124 9.24 15.69 0.46
C LYS A 124 8.53 16.14 1.74
N LEU A 125 7.80 15.23 2.39
CA LEU A 125 7.06 15.53 3.62
C LEU A 125 7.77 14.99 4.86
N ALA A 126 8.23 13.75 4.80
CA ALA A 126 8.95 13.07 5.87
C ALA A 126 9.78 11.91 5.30
N ARG A 127 10.89 11.59 5.95
CA ARG A 127 11.56 10.29 5.79
C ARG A 127 10.70 9.20 6.41
N GLY A 128 10.43 8.14 5.68
CA GLY A 128 9.54 7.06 6.09
C GLY A 128 8.77 6.41 4.95
N ARG A 129 8.01 5.38 5.33
CA ARG A 129 7.27 4.48 4.44
C ARG A 129 5.90 4.11 5.01
N ASN A 130 5.15 3.27 4.30
CA ASN A 130 3.89 2.67 4.76
C ASN A 130 2.92 3.69 5.36
N PHE A 131 2.20 4.44 4.53
CA PHE A 131 1.33 5.51 5.03
C PHE A 131 -0.15 5.31 4.71
N VAL A 132 -0.99 5.92 5.53
CA VAL A 132 -2.46 5.93 5.41
C VAL A 132 -3.02 7.30 5.78
N PHE A 133 -4.15 7.66 5.17
CA PHE A 133 -4.92 8.81 5.58
C PHE A 133 -5.95 8.45 6.64
N ALA A 134 -6.01 9.24 7.70
CA ALA A 134 -7.10 9.20 8.66
C ALA A 134 -7.56 10.65 8.92
N GLY A 135 -8.71 11.00 8.33
CA GLY A 135 -9.22 12.37 8.33
C GLY A 135 -8.25 13.36 7.66
N LYS A 136 -7.75 14.32 8.43
CA LYS A 136 -6.80 15.37 8.03
C LYS A 136 -5.33 15.02 8.34
N LYS A 137 -5.05 13.79 8.79
CA LYS A 137 -3.71 13.32 9.17
C LYS A 137 -3.22 12.23 8.24
N ILE A 138 -1.89 12.15 8.14
CA ILE A 138 -1.15 11.03 7.58
C ILE A 138 -0.53 10.30 8.76
N TYR A 139 -0.80 9.00 8.88
CA TYR A 139 -0.04 8.10 9.74
C TYR A 139 0.96 7.35 8.87
N TYR A 140 2.20 7.19 9.32
CA TYR A 140 3.28 6.60 8.55
C TYR A 140 4.33 5.96 9.46
N THR A 141 5.08 5.00 8.93
CA THR A 141 6.26 4.45 9.60
C THR A 141 7.44 5.39 9.38
N LYS A 142 7.93 6.02 10.45
CA LYS A 142 9.13 6.86 10.39
C LYS A 142 10.37 5.97 10.33
N THR A 143 11.30 6.33 9.44
CA THR A 143 12.60 5.66 9.31
C THR A 143 13.75 6.62 9.63
N GLN A 144 14.89 6.05 9.96
CA GLN A 144 16.19 6.70 10.04
C GLN A 144 17.11 5.99 9.08
N HIS A 145 17.79 6.75 8.23
CA HIS A 145 18.77 6.20 7.32
C HIS A 145 20.04 5.84 8.08
N ILE A 146 20.54 4.63 7.84
CA ILE A 146 21.76 4.10 8.41
C ILE A 146 22.68 3.74 7.25
N LYS A 147 23.91 4.25 7.33
CA LYS A 147 25.01 3.85 6.45
C LYS A 147 26.06 3.15 7.28
N THR A 148 26.43 1.94 6.91
CA THR A 148 27.47 1.16 7.59
C THR A 148 28.30 0.44 6.54
N GLY A 149 29.51 0.95 6.30
CA GLY A 149 30.31 0.54 5.14
C GLY A 149 29.57 0.84 3.83
N ASP A 150 29.47 -0.18 2.98
CA ASP A 150 28.76 -0.13 1.69
C ASP A 150 27.25 -0.42 1.80
N VAL A 151 26.76 -0.71 3.00
CA VAL A 151 25.33 -1.02 3.22
C VAL A 151 24.61 0.26 3.65
N GLU A 152 23.57 0.62 2.89
CA GLU A 152 22.70 1.77 3.14
C GLU A 152 21.24 1.31 3.28
N TYR A 153 20.64 1.49 4.46
CA TYR A 153 19.27 1.04 4.73
C TYR A 153 18.48 1.96 5.66
N ASP A 154 17.16 1.87 5.59
CA ASP A 154 16.25 2.62 6.45
C ASP A 154 15.80 1.77 7.67
N LYS A 155 16.28 2.13 8.87
CA LYS A 155 15.87 1.54 10.15
C LYS A 155 14.52 2.12 10.59
N THR A 156 13.60 1.26 11.01
CA THR A 156 12.29 1.70 11.54
C THR A 156 12.41 2.32 12.93
N ILE A 157 11.85 3.52 13.11
CA ILE A 157 11.81 4.27 14.39
C ILE A 157 10.45 4.16 15.08
N GLY A 158 9.39 3.89 14.31
CA GLY A 158 8.03 3.64 14.81
C GLY A 158 6.96 4.41 14.06
N THR A 159 5.72 4.29 14.50
CA THR A 159 4.56 4.98 13.88
C THR A 159 4.51 6.45 14.28
N TYR A 160 4.39 7.33 13.28
CA TYR A 160 4.26 8.77 13.45
C TYR A 160 3.02 9.27 12.72
N SER A 161 2.59 10.47 13.07
CA SER A 161 1.53 11.21 12.39
C SER A 161 2.02 12.59 11.97
N MET A 162 1.44 13.12 10.89
CA MET A 162 1.65 14.49 10.42
C MET A 162 0.39 15.03 9.75
N SER A 163 0.32 16.35 9.53
CA SER A 163 -0.69 16.95 8.66
C SER A 163 -0.46 16.57 7.19
N LEU A 164 -1.47 16.80 6.33
CA LEU A 164 -1.36 16.62 4.88
C LEU A 164 -0.25 17.47 4.22
N THR A 165 0.26 18.48 4.91
CA THR A 165 1.35 19.35 4.43
C THR A 165 2.73 18.96 4.98
N GLY A 166 2.80 17.92 5.82
CA GLY A 166 4.04 17.48 6.47
C GLY A 166 4.37 18.22 7.78
N LYS A 167 3.55 19.19 8.21
CA LYS A 167 3.68 19.87 9.50
C LYS A 167 3.19 19.01 10.67
N ASN A 168 3.60 19.36 11.90
CA ASN A 168 3.14 18.76 13.17
C ASN A 168 3.44 17.26 13.29
N LYS A 169 4.68 16.87 13.00
CA LYS A 169 5.14 15.48 13.08
C LYS A 169 5.22 15.04 14.54
N LYS A 170 4.54 13.94 14.90
CA LYS A 170 4.57 13.39 16.27
C LYS A 170 4.45 11.88 16.30
N LYS A 171 5.08 11.22 17.28
CA LYS A 171 4.96 9.78 17.50
C LYS A 171 3.51 9.41 17.83
N ALA A 172 3.00 8.33 17.27
CA ALA A 172 1.63 7.85 17.45
C ALA A 172 1.65 6.47 18.11
N LYS A 173 1.73 6.45 19.46
CA LYS A 173 1.95 5.23 20.25
C LYS A 173 0.82 4.19 20.11
N SER A 174 -0.43 4.63 19.99
CA SER A 174 -1.61 3.76 19.90
C SER A 174 -2.10 3.57 18.45
N VAL A 175 -1.19 3.57 17.48
CA VAL A 175 -1.53 3.32 16.07
C VAL A 175 -0.62 2.25 15.50
N VAL A 176 -1.25 1.21 14.98
CA VAL A 176 -0.59 0.12 14.27
C VAL A 176 -0.89 0.26 12.78
N LEU A 177 0.16 0.17 11.97
CA LEU A 177 0.05 0.14 10.53
C LEU A 177 0.25 -1.30 10.09
N ASN A 178 -0.78 -1.90 9.51
CA ASN A 178 -0.66 -3.22 8.92
C ASN A 178 -0.22 -3.06 7.46
N THR A 179 0.96 -3.60 7.16
CA THR A 179 1.69 -3.36 5.92
C THR A 179 1.69 -4.57 5.00
N GLU A 180 1.20 -5.71 5.47
CA GLU A 180 1.22 -6.96 4.72
C GLU A 180 -0.21 -7.40 4.39
N ARG A 181 -0.39 -7.87 3.15
CA ARG A 181 -1.64 -8.49 2.70
C ARG A 181 -1.31 -9.79 2.00
N ASP A 182 -1.77 -10.89 2.58
CA ASP A 182 -1.78 -12.19 1.91
C ASP A 182 -2.67 -12.11 0.66
N GLY A 183 -2.18 -12.61 -0.48
CA GLY A 183 -2.95 -12.67 -1.73
C GLY A 183 -4.24 -13.48 -1.61
N ARG A 184 -4.37 -14.35 -0.61
CA ARG A 184 -5.61 -15.10 -0.32
C ARG A 184 -6.66 -14.24 0.39
N THR A 185 -6.26 -13.12 0.99
CA THR A 185 -7.17 -12.26 1.76
C THR A 185 -8.00 -11.38 0.83
N PRO A 186 -9.34 -11.48 0.88
CA PRO A 186 -10.21 -10.68 0.01
C PRO A 186 -10.01 -9.16 0.20
N ILE A 187 -10.06 -8.41 -0.90
CA ILE A 187 -10.22 -6.95 -0.85
C ILE A 187 -11.72 -6.67 -0.76
N LYS A 188 -12.19 -6.19 0.40
CA LYS A 188 -13.62 -5.96 0.68
C LYS A 188 -14.00 -4.48 0.53
N THR A 189 -15.20 -4.25 0.02
CA THR A 189 -15.87 -2.95 -0.02
C THR A 189 -17.33 -3.14 0.40
N SER A 190 -18.07 -2.06 0.65
CA SER A 190 -19.51 -2.13 0.90
C SER A 190 -20.31 -2.75 -0.25
N LYS A 191 -19.77 -2.74 -1.48
CA LYS A 191 -20.45 -3.26 -2.68
C LYS A 191 -20.12 -4.72 -3.00
N GLY A 192 -19.10 -5.30 -2.36
CA GLY A 192 -18.62 -6.65 -2.67
C GLY A 192 -17.12 -6.83 -2.39
N SER A 193 -16.58 -7.95 -2.84
CA SER A 193 -15.19 -8.35 -2.60
C SER A 193 -14.49 -8.83 -3.86
N LEU A 194 -13.20 -8.52 -3.97
CA LEU A 194 -12.28 -9.11 -4.95
C LEU A 194 -11.44 -10.19 -4.27
N THR A 195 -11.41 -11.38 -4.84
CA THR A 195 -10.68 -12.55 -4.33
C THR A 195 -9.80 -13.13 -5.43
N SER A 196 -8.69 -13.76 -5.08
CA SER A 196 -7.91 -14.55 -6.03
C SER A 196 -8.01 -16.06 -5.78
N ARG A 197 -7.76 -16.82 -6.85
CA ARG A 197 -7.52 -18.26 -6.83
C ARG A 197 -6.17 -18.52 -7.51
N GLY A 198 -5.46 -19.56 -7.08
CA GLY A 198 -4.10 -19.79 -7.53
C GLY A 198 -3.49 -21.04 -6.92
N LYS A 199 -2.21 -21.25 -7.18
CA LYS A 199 -1.44 -22.39 -6.68
C LYS A 199 -0.64 -21.97 -5.45
N THR A 200 -0.49 -22.87 -4.49
CA THR A 200 0.47 -22.73 -3.39
C THR A 200 1.62 -23.70 -3.64
N ILE A 201 2.86 -23.23 -3.52
CA ILE A 201 4.06 -24.08 -3.55
C ILE A 201 4.89 -23.73 -2.32
N GLY A 202 5.05 -24.67 -1.39
CA GLY A 202 5.60 -24.39 -0.08
C GLY A 202 4.79 -23.30 0.65
N SER A 203 5.46 -22.26 1.14
CA SER A 203 4.83 -21.11 1.80
C SER A 203 4.35 -20.02 0.82
N LEU A 204 4.65 -20.14 -0.48
CA LEU A 204 4.38 -19.12 -1.48
C LEU A 204 3.04 -19.36 -2.19
N TYR A 205 2.21 -18.32 -2.25
CA TYR A 205 0.94 -18.32 -2.97
C TYR A 205 1.07 -17.53 -4.29
N PHE A 206 0.65 -18.16 -5.38
CA PHE A 206 0.75 -17.66 -6.75
C PHE A 206 -0.65 -17.45 -7.34
N PRO A 207 -1.20 -16.22 -7.31
CA PRO A 207 -2.53 -15.94 -7.87
C PRO A 207 -2.56 -16.18 -9.38
N GLN A 208 -3.53 -16.93 -9.87
CA GLN A 208 -3.72 -17.22 -11.30
C GLN A 208 -5.08 -16.78 -11.84
N ALA A 209 -6.04 -16.52 -10.97
CA ALA A 209 -7.33 -15.95 -11.34
C ALA A 209 -7.80 -14.96 -10.28
N ILE A 210 -8.61 -13.99 -10.70
CA ILE A 210 -9.27 -13.02 -9.83
C ILE A 210 -10.76 -12.98 -10.14
N ASP A 211 -11.56 -13.01 -9.08
CA ASP A 211 -13.01 -13.02 -9.14
C ASP A 211 -13.59 -11.87 -8.31
N TYR A 212 -14.62 -11.22 -8.82
CA TYR A 212 -15.42 -10.27 -8.06
C TYR A 212 -16.73 -10.92 -7.60
N LYS A 213 -17.05 -10.78 -6.32
CA LYS A 213 -18.34 -11.20 -5.74
C LYS A 213 -19.08 -9.96 -5.24
N THR A 214 -20.28 -9.72 -5.75
CA THR A 214 -21.16 -8.65 -5.25
C THR A 214 -21.60 -8.93 -3.81
N SER A 215 -22.07 -7.90 -3.09
CA SER A 215 -22.68 -8.09 -1.76
C SER A 215 -23.87 -9.06 -1.77
N LYS A 216 -24.59 -9.17 -2.89
CA LYS A 216 -25.70 -10.12 -3.10
C LYS A 216 -25.25 -11.53 -3.52
N GLY A 217 -23.95 -11.81 -3.53
CA GLY A 217 -23.41 -13.13 -3.79
C GLY A 217 -23.12 -13.48 -5.25
N LYS A 218 -23.59 -12.69 -6.23
CA LYS A 218 -23.26 -12.89 -7.66
C LYS A 218 -21.75 -12.79 -7.88
N LYS A 219 -21.17 -13.85 -8.47
CA LYS A 219 -19.75 -13.96 -8.81
C LYS A 219 -19.50 -13.60 -10.28
N THR A 220 -18.36 -13.00 -10.57
CA THR A 220 -17.88 -12.69 -11.92
C THR A 220 -16.39 -12.98 -11.98
N GLU A 221 -15.96 -13.86 -12.89
CA GLU A 221 -14.54 -14.07 -13.18
C GLU A 221 -14.01 -12.84 -13.92
N ILE A 222 -13.01 -12.18 -13.35
CA ILE A 222 -12.46 -10.93 -13.90
C ILE A 222 -11.29 -11.23 -14.83
N TYR A 223 -10.43 -12.16 -14.42
CA TYR A 223 -9.31 -12.63 -15.20
C TYR A 223 -8.89 -14.02 -14.73
N ASN A 224 -8.45 -14.85 -15.67
CA ASN A 224 -7.95 -16.19 -15.42
C ASN A 224 -6.80 -16.50 -16.39
N VAL A 225 -5.60 -16.66 -15.84
CA VAL A 225 -4.37 -16.96 -16.57
C VAL A 225 -4.54 -18.20 -17.44
N LEU A 226 -5.17 -19.26 -16.93
CA LEU A 226 -5.32 -20.54 -17.63
C LEU A 226 -6.22 -20.44 -18.86
N LYS A 227 -7.02 -19.37 -18.97
CA LYS A 227 -7.88 -19.09 -20.13
C LYS A 227 -7.29 -18.04 -21.08
N ASP A 228 -6.19 -17.39 -20.71
CA ASP A 228 -5.54 -16.38 -21.54
C ASP A 228 -4.52 -17.02 -22.47
N LYS A 229 -4.82 -17.08 -23.77
CA LYS A 229 -3.94 -17.64 -24.82
C LYS A 229 -2.59 -16.91 -24.94
N ASN A 230 -2.48 -15.72 -24.36
CA ASN A 230 -1.24 -14.95 -24.34
C ASN A 230 -0.48 -15.07 -23.02
N ALA A 231 -0.96 -15.83 -22.05
CA ALA A 231 -0.25 -16.11 -20.81
C ALA A 231 0.42 -17.49 -20.86
N THR A 232 1.45 -17.69 -20.05
CA THR A 232 2.03 -19.03 -19.81
C THR A 232 1.27 -19.72 -18.67
N SER A 233 1.29 -21.05 -18.62
CA SER A 233 0.68 -21.82 -17.51
C SER A 233 1.29 -21.49 -16.13
N THR A 234 2.53 -20.99 -16.12
CA THR A 234 3.26 -20.51 -14.94
C THR A 234 3.02 -19.05 -14.61
N SER A 235 2.30 -18.30 -15.46
CA SER A 235 2.04 -16.88 -15.23
C SER A 235 1.17 -16.65 -14.00
N THR A 236 1.37 -15.50 -13.37
CA THR A 236 0.63 -15.10 -12.18
C THR A 236 0.08 -13.68 -12.32
N VAL A 237 -0.92 -13.36 -11.51
CA VAL A 237 -1.39 -11.99 -11.31
C VAL A 237 -0.52 -11.35 -10.23
N SER A 238 0.41 -10.50 -10.64
CA SER A 238 1.40 -9.88 -9.75
C SER A 238 0.90 -8.64 -9.01
N TYR A 239 -0.27 -8.12 -9.37
CA TYR A 239 -0.90 -7.02 -8.66
C TYR A 239 -2.40 -7.05 -8.91
N TYR A 240 -3.19 -6.72 -7.90
CA TYR A 240 -4.60 -6.36 -8.13
C TYR A 240 -5.15 -5.45 -7.03
N THR A 241 -6.12 -4.61 -7.41
CA THR A 241 -6.87 -3.72 -6.51
C THR A 241 -8.32 -3.56 -6.97
N LEU A 242 -9.19 -3.22 -6.01
CA LEU A 242 -10.60 -2.89 -6.24
C LEU A 242 -10.86 -1.47 -5.74
N GLN A 243 -11.19 -0.54 -6.63
CA GLN A 243 -11.47 0.86 -6.28
C GLN A 243 -12.67 1.40 -7.04
N GLY A 244 -13.72 1.76 -6.30
CA GLY A 244 -14.99 2.18 -6.88
C GLY A 244 -15.62 1.04 -7.70
N ASP A 245 -15.94 1.32 -8.96
CA ASP A 245 -16.52 0.34 -9.88
C ASP A 245 -15.50 -0.39 -10.75
N TYR A 246 -14.21 -0.18 -10.48
CA TYR A 246 -13.11 -0.66 -11.30
C TYR A 246 -12.19 -1.59 -10.52
N ILE A 247 -11.63 -2.52 -11.27
CA ILE A 247 -10.56 -3.42 -10.85
C ILE A 247 -9.37 -3.11 -11.75
N VAL A 248 -8.19 -3.04 -11.15
CA VAL A 248 -6.93 -2.95 -11.88
C VAL A 248 -6.06 -4.11 -11.48
N TYR A 249 -5.47 -4.80 -12.46
CA TYR A 249 -4.57 -5.91 -12.22
C TYR A 249 -3.36 -5.88 -13.15
N LYS A 250 -2.24 -6.41 -12.68
CA LYS A 250 -1.01 -6.58 -13.48
C LYS A 250 -0.86 -8.05 -13.84
N LYS A 251 -0.51 -8.30 -15.09
CA LYS A 251 -0.21 -9.63 -15.62
C LYS A 251 1.00 -9.58 -16.53
N TYR A 252 1.59 -10.74 -16.78
CA TYR A 252 2.62 -10.92 -17.79
C TYR A 252 2.06 -11.70 -18.97
N ASP A 253 2.55 -11.42 -20.17
CA ASP A 253 2.29 -12.26 -21.33
C ASP A 253 3.49 -13.17 -21.65
N LYS A 254 3.28 -14.12 -22.56
CA LYS A 254 4.29 -15.10 -23.00
C LYS A 254 5.52 -14.49 -23.66
N LYS A 255 5.48 -13.20 -24.04
CA LYS A 255 6.63 -12.44 -24.56
C LYS A 255 7.37 -11.70 -23.46
N GLY A 256 7.00 -11.92 -22.19
CA GLY A 256 7.58 -11.25 -21.05
C GLY A 256 7.12 -9.80 -20.88
N TYR A 257 6.04 -9.35 -21.52
CA TYR A 257 5.55 -7.99 -21.31
C TYR A 257 4.72 -7.87 -20.04
N SER A 258 5.09 -6.94 -19.18
CA SER A 258 4.27 -6.48 -18.05
C SER A 258 3.12 -5.62 -18.56
N LYS A 259 1.88 -6.05 -18.29
CA LYS A 259 0.65 -5.35 -18.68
C LYS A 259 -0.17 -4.97 -17.46
N LEU A 260 -0.56 -3.70 -17.37
CA LEU A 260 -1.54 -3.22 -16.40
C LEU A 260 -2.89 -3.09 -17.09
N VAL A 261 -3.91 -3.74 -16.53
CA VAL A 261 -5.24 -3.84 -17.12
C VAL A 261 -6.25 -3.18 -16.20
N LEU A 262 -7.07 -2.29 -16.75
CA LEU A 262 -8.24 -1.70 -16.12
C LEU A 262 -9.49 -2.42 -16.63
N VAL A 263 -10.39 -2.80 -15.73
CA VAL A 263 -11.66 -3.45 -16.08
C VAL A 263 -12.75 -3.03 -15.10
N LYS A 264 -14.02 -3.02 -15.54
CA LYS A 264 -15.15 -2.82 -14.62
C LYS A 264 -15.36 -4.08 -13.78
N LYS A 265 -15.89 -3.92 -12.56
CA LYS A 265 -16.18 -5.05 -11.64
C LYS A 265 -17.18 -6.09 -12.18
N ASN A 266 -17.90 -5.76 -13.25
CA ASN A 266 -18.78 -6.70 -13.97
C ASN A 266 -18.06 -7.46 -15.11
N GLY A 267 -16.73 -7.37 -15.19
CA GLY A 267 -15.89 -8.03 -16.20
C GLY A 267 -15.87 -7.35 -17.57
N LYS A 268 -16.69 -6.32 -17.81
CA LYS A 268 -16.79 -5.68 -19.13
C LYS A 268 -15.75 -4.55 -19.32
N GLY A 269 -15.36 -4.34 -20.57
CA GLY A 269 -14.55 -3.20 -20.99
C GLY A 269 -13.10 -3.24 -20.50
N ALA A 270 -12.49 -4.44 -20.46
CA ALA A 270 -11.08 -4.59 -20.13
C ALA A 270 -10.20 -3.80 -21.10
N LYS A 271 -9.23 -3.06 -20.57
CA LYS A 271 -8.30 -2.23 -21.35
C LYS A 271 -6.91 -2.30 -20.75
N VAL A 272 -5.92 -2.63 -21.59
CA VAL A 272 -4.51 -2.46 -21.24
C VAL A 272 -4.18 -0.97 -21.22
N ILE A 273 -3.81 -0.45 -20.05
CA ILE A 273 -3.45 0.96 -19.83
C ILE A 273 -1.93 1.18 -19.75
N TYR A 274 -1.16 0.11 -19.61
CA TYR A 274 0.29 0.10 -19.68
C TYR A 274 0.78 -1.24 -20.21
N SER A 275 1.81 -1.22 -21.05
CA SER A 275 2.47 -2.41 -21.61
C SER A 275 3.93 -2.09 -21.88
N ALA A 276 4.86 -2.83 -21.29
CA ALA A 276 6.29 -2.72 -21.54
C ALA A 276 6.96 -4.07 -21.30
N PRO A 277 8.14 -4.33 -21.89
CA PRO A 277 8.96 -5.48 -21.51
C PRO A 277 9.13 -5.52 -19.99
N SER A 278 8.99 -6.71 -19.40
CA SER A 278 9.32 -6.91 -17.99
C SER A 278 10.81 -6.66 -17.82
N VAL A 279 11.16 -5.70 -16.97
CA VAL A 279 12.55 -5.46 -16.55
C VAL A 279 12.86 -6.43 -15.40
N SER A 280 12.71 -7.73 -15.65
CA SER A 280 13.16 -8.77 -14.71
C SER A 280 14.62 -9.07 -15.02
N GLY A 281 15.50 -8.26 -14.41
CA GLY A 281 16.92 -8.59 -14.22
C GLY A 281 17.18 -9.07 -12.78
N TRP A 282 16.20 -9.77 -12.19
CA TRP A 282 16.29 -10.46 -10.90
C TRP A 282 15.37 -11.68 -10.96
#